data_AF-M2PQJ0-F1
#
_entry.id   AF-M2PQJ0-F1
#
_cell.length_a   1.000
_cell.length_b   1.000
_cell.length_c   1.000
_cell.angle_alpha   90.00
_cell.angle_beta   90.00
_cell.angle_gamma   90.00
#
_symmetry.space_group_name_H-M   'P 1'
#
loop_
_entity.id
_entity.type
_entity.pdbx_description
1 polymer ?
#
loop_
_entity_poly.entity_id
_entity_poly.type
_entity_poly.pdbx_seq_one_letter_code
_entity_poly.pdbx_strand_id
1 'polypeptide(L)'
;MSDDAVLQDPFGLAGVLDHRHYAQRLAELLERGKTVPPLAVLSAEEAYAAAELLGQYALLNPTAGLNQLAATLAGRLYARLGA
;
A
#
# COMPACT_ATOMS: atom_id res chain seq x y z
N MET A 1 2.43 -21.67 18.67
CA MET A 1 1.25 -21.63 17.78
C MET A 1 1.33 -20.40 16.87
N SER A 2 2.37 -20.24 16.06
CA SER A 2 2.65 -18.92 15.46
C SER A 2 3.06 -18.92 13.98
N ASP A 3 3.36 -20.07 13.37
CA ASP A 3 3.73 -20.11 11.94
C ASP A 3 2.53 -20.25 11.00
N ASP A 4 1.48 -21.00 11.37
CA ASP A 4 0.32 -21.22 10.48
C ASP A 4 -0.53 -19.96 10.27
N ALA A 5 -0.59 -19.05 11.24
CA ALA A 5 -1.36 -17.82 11.11
C ALA A 5 -0.72 -16.84 10.10
N VAL A 6 0.62 -16.82 10.00
CA VAL A 6 1.35 -15.99 9.04
C VAL A 6 1.19 -16.53 7.62
N LEU A 7 1.07 -17.86 7.45
CA LEU A 7 0.81 -18.48 6.15
C LEU A 7 -0.61 -18.17 5.61
N GLN A 8 -1.58 -17.93 6.49
CA GLN A 8 -2.97 -17.66 6.09
C GLN A 8 -3.24 -16.18 5.75
N ASP A 9 -2.46 -15.24 6.29
CA ASP A 9 -2.58 -13.81 5.99
C ASP A 9 -1.20 -13.10 6.02
N PRO A 10 -0.39 -13.24 4.96
CA PRO A 10 0.97 -12.69 4.93
C PRO A 10 1.02 -11.16 5.03
N PHE A 11 -0.09 -10.47 4.73
CA PHE A 11 -0.20 -9.01 4.76
C PHE A 11 -0.92 -8.48 5.99
N GLY A 12 -1.57 -9.34 6.77
CA GLY A 12 -2.21 -8.99 8.03
C GLY A 12 -3.43 -8.07 7.87
N LEU A 13 -4.18 -8.25 6.77
CA LEU A 13 -5.36 -7.45 6.39
C LEU A 13 -6.67 -8.26 6.41
N ALA A 14 -6.61 -9.59 6.47
CA ALA A 14 -7.80 -10.44 6.47
C ALA A 14 -8.64 -10.21 7.73
N GLY A 15 -9.96 -10.07 7.56
CA GLY A 15 -10.91 -9.92 8.67
C GLY A 15 -10.94 -8.55 9.36
N VAL A 16 -10.21 -7.54 8.87
CA VAL A 16 -10.27 -6.18 9.41
C VAL A 16 -11.53 -5.47 8.89
N LEU A 17 -12.57 -5.42 9.72
CA LEU A 17 -13.89 -4.89 9.35
C LEU A 17 -14.01 -3.36 9.51
N ASP A 18 -13.23 -2.78 10.42
CA ASP A 18 -13.28 -1.34 10.69
C ASP A 18 -12.35 -0.56 9.75
N HIS A 19 -12.89 0.50 9.15
CA HIS A 19 -12.18 1.29 8.14
C HIS A 19 -10.95 2.02 8.72
N ARG A 20 -11.01 2.46 9.97
CA ARG A 20 -9.90 3.15 10.62
C ARG A 20 -8.77 2.17 10.94
N HIS A 21 -9.10 1.01 11.50
CA HIS A 21 -8.13 -0.06 11.71
C HIS A 21 -7.55 -0.56 10.39
N TYR A 22 -8.34 -0.68 9.34
CA TYR A 22 -7.85 -1.08 8.02
C TYR A 22 -6.80 -0.09 7.50
N ALA A 23 -7.08 1.21 7.56
CA ALA A 23 -6.13 2.25 7.18
C ALA A 23 -4.84 2.19 8.01
N GLN A 24 -4.94 1.98 9.32
CA GLN A 24 -3.77 1.83 10.19
C GLN A 24 -2.92 0.62 9.82
N ARG A 25 -3.53 -0.56 9.63
CA ARG A 25 -2.83 -1.80 9.25
C ARG A 25 -2.16 -1.66 7.89
N LEU A 26 -2.80 -0.96 6.96
CA LEU A 26 -2.24 -0.66 5.64
C LEU A 26 -1.04 0.29 5.75
N ALA A 27 -1.09 1.30 6.63
CA ALA A 27 0.05 2.18 6.89
C ALA A 27 1.26 1.41 7.44
N GLU A 28 1.03 0.53 8.41
CA GLU A 28 2.07 -0.36 8.96
C GLU A 28 2.68 -1.27 7.88
N LEU A 29 1.85 -1.80 6.98
CA LEU A 29 2.30 -2.62 5.86
C LEU A 29 3.18 -1.82 4.89
N LEU A 30 2.81 -0.57 4.57
CA LEU A 30 3.61 0.32 3.73
C LEU A 30 4.96 0.68 4.35
N GLU A 31 5.04 0.80 5.67
CA GLU A 31 6.29 1.03 6.37
C GLU A 31 7.18 -0.21 6.37
N ARG A 32 6.61 -1.40 6.60
CA ARG A 32 7.32 -2.69 6.43
C ARG A 32 7.85 -2.86 5.01
N GLY A 33 7.07 -2.49 4.00
CA GLY A 33 7.48 -2.56 2.59
C GLY A 33 8.67 -1.68 2.21
N LYS A 34 9.13 -0.78 3.08
CA LYS A 34 10.39 -0.02 2.86
C LYS A 34 11.64 -0.83 3.16
N THR A 35 11.54 -1.78 4.08
CA THR A 35 12.71 -2.50 4.62
C THR A 35 12.77 -3.95 4.16
N VAL A 36 11.67 -4.47 3.61
CA VAL A 36 11.60 -5.84 3.10
C VAL A 36 12.04 -5.87 1.62
N PRO A 37 12.94 -6.82 1.24
CA PRO A 37 13.30 -7.03 -0.16
C PRO A 37 12.06 -7.34 -1.02
N PRO A 38 11.93 -6.74 -2.21
CA PRO A 38 10.76 -6.96 -3.05
C PRO A 38 10.75 -8.40 -3.56
N LEU A 39 9.75 -9.17 -3.13
CA LEU A 39 9.47 -10.53 -3.61
C LEU A 39 8.68 -10.54 -4.93
N ALA A 40 7.94 -9.45 -5.20
CA ALA A 40 7.22 -9.22 -6.45
C ALA A 40 7.51 -7.79 -6.92
N VAL A 41 7.80 -7.62 -8.21
CA VAL A 41 8.12 -6.33 -8.82
C VAL A 41 7.15 -6.10 -9.98
N LEU A 42 6.49 -4.94 -9.98
CA LEU A 42 5.67 -4.48 -11.10
C LEU A 42 6.57 -4.11 -12.29
N SER A 43 6.10 -4.25 -13.53
CA SER A 43 6.76 -3.60 -14.67
C SER A 43 6.77 -2.08 -14.51
N ALA A 44 7.59 -1.36 -15.28
CA ALA A 44 7.62 0.10 -15.22
C ALA A 44 6.26 0.71 -15.59
N GLU A 45 5.60 0.16 -16.60
CA GLU A 45 4.27 0.57 -17.06
C GLU A 45 3.19 0.27 -16.02
N GLU A 46 3.22 -0.91 -15.40
CA GLU A 46 2.29 -1.27 -14.33
C GLU A 46 2.48 -0.38 -13.09
N ALA A 47 3.72 -0.10 -12.71
CA ALA A 47 4.04 0.79 -11.60
C ALA A 47 3.56 2.22 -11.88
N TYR A 48 3.75 2.72 -13.10
CA TYR A 48 3.28 4.05 -13.49
C TYR A 48 1.75 4.12 -13.50
N ALA A 49 1.07 3.15 -14.12
CA ALA A 49 -0.39 3.09 -14.13
C ALA A 49 -0.98 2.99 -12.72
N ALA A 50 -0.36 2.21 -11.83
CA ALA A 50 -0.76 2.15 -10.43
C ALA A 50 -0.57 3.50 -9.72
N ALA A 51 0.54 4.19 -9.97
CA ALA A 51 0.80 5.51 -9.39
C ALA A 51 -0.26 6.54 -9.83
N GLU A 52 -0.61 6.58 -11.11
CA GLU A 52 -1.65 7.46 -11.66
C GLU A 52 -3.01 7.18 -11.01
N LEU A 53 -3.44 5.92 -10.96
CA LEU A 53 -4.72 5.54 -10.37
C LEU A 53 -4.81 5.91 -8.89
N LEU A 54 -3.73 5.68 -8.14
CA LEU A 54 -3.64 6.03 -6.71
C LEU A 54 -3.63 7.55 -6.50
N GLY A 55 -2.95 8.29 -7.37
CA GLY A 55 -2.95 9.76 -7.36
C GLY A 55 -4.35 10.32 -7.59
N GLN A 56 -5.05 9.83 -8.62
CA GLN A 56 -6.43 10.24 -8.90
C GLN A 56 -7.37 9.88 -7.74
N TYR A 57 -7.24 8.68 -7.17
CA TYR A 57 -8.01 8.29 -5.99
C TYR A 57 -7.74 9.22 -4.80
N ALA A 58 -6.48 9.60 -4.56
CA ALA A 58 -6.12 10.48 -3.46
C ALA A 58 -6.80 11.86 -3.54
N LEU A 59 -7.01 12.39 -4.75
CA LEU A 59 -7.66 13.68 -4.97
C LEU A 59 -9.16 13.70 -4.62
N LEU A 60 -9.82 12.54 -4.60
CA LEU A 60 -11.27 12.47 -4.30
C LEU A 60 -11.59 12.91 -2.86
N ASN A 61 -10.71 12.61 -1.90
CA ASN A 61 -10.87 13.01 -0.50
C ASN A 61 -9.51 13.15 0.19
N PRO A 62 -8.80 14.27 0.04
CA PRO A 62 -7.42 14.43 0.50
C PRO A 62 -7.19 14.30 2.02
N THR A 63 -8.25 14.40 2.82
CA THR A 63 -8.17 14.32 4.29
C THR A 63 -8.49 12.93 4.83
N ALA A 64 -9.02 12.02 3.99
CA ALA A 64 -9.30 10.66 4.41
C ALA A 64 -8.01 9.81 4.45
N GLY A 65 -7.90 8.95 5.46
CA GLY A 65 -6.68 8.17 5.72
C GLY A 65 -6.26 7.30 4.54
N LEU A 66 -7.19 6.60 3.88
CA LEU A 66 -6.86 5.77 2.72
C LEU A 66 -6.39 6.60 1.52
N ASN A 67 -6.98 7.76 1.28
CA ASN A 67 -6.57 8.67 0.21
C ASN A 67 -5.15 9.22 0.46
N GLN A 68 -4.81 9.55 1.70
CA GLN A 68 -3.46 9.96 2.08
C GLN A 68 -2.43 8.83 1.91
N LEU A 69 -2.81 7.59 2.23
CA LEU A 69 -1.97 6.41 1.98
C LEU A 69 -1.80 6.16 0.48
N ALA A 70 -2.85 6.35 -0.33
CA ALA A 70 -2.78 6.27 -1.78
C ALA A 70 -1.82 7.33 -2.36
N ALA A 71 -1.91 8.58 -1.92
CA ALA A 71 -0.98 9.64 -2.32
C ALA A 71 0.47 9.28 -1.97
N THR A 72 0.69 8.74 -0.76
CA THR A 72 2.01 8.31 -0.31
C THR A 72 2.58 7.20 -1.19
N LEU A 73 1.76 6.21 -1.55
CA LEU A 73 2.18 5.10 -2.38
C LEU A 73 2.45 5.55 -3.82
N ALA A 74 1.58 6.39 -4.40
CA ALA A 74 1.77 6.99 -5.71
C ALA A 74 3.11 7.74 -5.78
N GLY A 75 3.39 8.63 -4.84
CA GLY A 75 4.66 9.37 -4.77
C GLY A 75 5.88 8.46 -4.68
N ARG A 76 5.81 7.36 -3.92
CA ARG A 76 6.90 6.38 -3.84
C ARG A 76 7.10 5.60 -5.14
N LEU A 77 6.04 5.34 -5.90
CA LEU A 77 6.14 4.68 -7.20
C LEU A 77 6.78 5.62 -8.23
N TYR A 78 6.30 6.87 -8.33
CA TYR A 78 6.92 7.89 -9.19
C TYR A 78 8.41 8.09 -8.89
N ALA A 79 8.77 8.24 -7.61
CA ALA A 79 10.17 8.40 -7.21
C ALA A 79 11.07 7.22 -7.61
N ARG A 80 10.56 5.99 -7.61
CA ARG A 80 11.31 4.80 -8.07
C ARG A 80 11.43 4.73 -9.59
N LEU A 81 10.47 5.29 -10.31
CA LEU A 81 10.49 5.39 -11.78
C LEU A 81 11.33 6.57 -12.27
N GLY A 82 11.70 7.51 -11.39
CA GLY A 82 12.38 8.75 -11.76
C GLY A 82 11.46 9.77 -12.46
N ALA A 83 10.15 9.68 -12.20
CA ALA A 83 9.09 10.52 -12.76
C ALA A 83 8.58 11.56 -11.75
#